data_AF-A0A941D171-F1
#
_entry.id   AF-A0A941D171-F1
#
_cell.length_a   1.000
_cell.length_b   1.000
_cell.length_c   1.000
_cell.angle_alpha   90.00
_cell.angle_beta   90.00
_cell.angle_gamma   90.00
#
_symmetry.space_group_name_H-M   'P 1'
#
loop_
_entity.id
_entity.type
_entity.pdbx_description
1 polymer ?
#
loop_
_entity_poly.entity_id
_entity_poly.type
_entity_poly.pdbx_seq_one_letter_code
_entity_poly.pdbx_strand_id
1 'polypeptide(L)'
;MLVALGGAAPASAQPADDASVSALRDDYLCQLRLGGFISLTKPDNHPSQADLNLMDEVYQIADRVIYHGEVMAERVGPEAAKRVLDDLLPAWYAGLKHGDGQPDKAALLRADLSPGLRACVERARTLPRRPQ
;
A
#
# COMPACT_ATOMS: atom_id res chain seq x y z
N MET A 1 -18.67 45.46 -35.30
CA MET A 1 -19.04 44.16 -34.74
C MET A 1 -17.96 43.73 -33.78
N LEU A 2 -18.23 43.71 -32.47
CA LEU A 2 -17.37 43.04 -31.48
C LEU A 2 -17.63 41.53 -31.61
N VAL A 3 -16.59 40.75 -31.90
CA VAL A 3 -16.62 39.29 -31.70
C VAL A 3 -15.74 38.98 -30.51
N ALA A 4 -16.36 38.34 -29.53
CA ALA A 4 -15.82 38.06 -28.22
C ALA A 4 -14.57 37.17 -28.28
N LEU A 5 -13.65 37.46 -27.35
CA LEU A 5 -12.60 36.58 -26.88
C LEU A 5 -13.21 35.24 -26.45
N GLY A 6 -12.91 34.17 -27.19
CA GLY A 6 -13.11 32.79 -26.76
C GLY A 6 -11.81 32.28 -26.14
N GLY A 7 -11.70 32.38 -24.81
CA GLY A 7 -10.58 31.86 -24.05
C GLY A 7 -10.39 30.36 -24.28
N ALA A 8 -9.14 29.96 -24.56
CA ALA A 8 -8.74 28.58 -24.36
C ALA A 8 -8.87 28.26 -22.87
N ALA A 9 -9.69 27.26 -22.55
CA ALA A 9 -9.72 26.68 -21.21
C ALA A 9 -8.32 26.17 -20.87
N PRO A 10 -7.77 26.46 -19.67
CA PRO A 10 -6.53 25.84 -19.24
C PRO A 10 -6.82 24.38 -18.89
N ALA A 11 -6.67 23.48 -19.86
CA ALA A 11 -6.60 22.05 -19.60
C ALA A 11 -5.13 21.64 -19.54
N SER A 12 -4.65 21.34 -18.34
CA SER A 12 -3.82 20.16 -18.01
C SER A 12 -2.95 20.40 -16.77
N ALA A 13 -3.58 20.59 -15.60
CA ALA A 13 -2.94 20.27 -14.34
C ALA A 13 -3.24 18.79 -14.04
N GLN A 14 -2.52 17.86 -14.66
CA GLN A 14 -2.62 16.42 -14.33
C GLN A 14 -1.36 15.71 -13.78
N PRO A 15 -0.18 16.34 -13.57
CA PRO A 15 0.94 15.60 -12.99
C PRO A 15 0.76 15.30 -11.49
N ALA A 16 -0.02 16.11 -10.75
CA ALA A 16 -0.24 15.90 -9.32
C ALA A 16 -1.20 14.75 -9.02
N ASP A 17 -2.23 14.56 -9.85
CA ASP A 17 -3.23 13.51 -9.65
C ASP A 17 -2.65 12.14 -9.98
N ASP A 18 -1.92 12.02 -11.09
CA ASP A 18 -1.25 10.76 -11.46
C ASP A 18 -0.20 10.34 -10.42
N ALA A 19 0.60 11.30 -9.92
CA ALA A 19 1.55 11.05 -8.85
C ALA A 19 0.87 10.66 -7.52
N SER A 20 -0.27 11.29 -7.18
CA SER A 20 -1.02 10.97 -5.97
C SER A 20 -1.71 9.61 -6.06
N VAL A 21 -2.22 9.22 -7.23
CA VAL A 21 -2.80 7.90 -7.49
C VAL A 21 -1.72 6.81 -7.41
N SER A 22 -0.54 7.04 -8.00
CA SER A 22 0.60 6.12 -7.87
C SER A 22 1.06 5.98 -6.41
N ALA A 23 1.19 7.09 -5.68
CA ALA A 23 1.55 7.07 -4.27
C ALA A 23 0.52 6.31 -3.42
N LEU A 24 -0.78 6.56 -3.66
CA LEU A 24 -1.86 5.84 -2.99
C LEU A 24 -1.81 4.34 -3.26
N ARG A 25 -1.55 3.93 -4.50
CA ARG A 25 -1.40 2.52 -4.87
C ARG A 25 -0.26 1.86 -4.12
N ASP A 26 0.89 2.51 -4.02
CA ASP A 26 2.05 2.01 -3.28
C ASP A 26 1.78 1.89 -1.78
N ASP A 27 1.03 2.84 -1.21
CA ASP A 27 0.61 2.79 0.19
C ASP A 27 -0.40 1.68 0.45
N TYR A 28 -1.46 1.55 -0.34
CA TYR A 28 -2.42 0.47 -0.20
C TYR A 28 -1.78 -0.91 -0.39
N LEU A 29 -0.90 -1.06 -1.38
CA LEU A 29 -0.15 -2.30 -1.56
C LEU A 29 0.74 -2.60 -0.35
N CYS A 30 1.35 -1.58 0.24
CA CYS A 30 2.10 -1.76 1.48
C CYS A 30 1.19 -2.15 2.65
N GLN A 31 0.05 -1.47 2.85
CA GLN A 31 -0.89 -1.79 3.94
C GLN A 31 -1.40 -3.23 3.84
N LEU A 32 -1.70 -3.71 2.63
CA LEU A 32 -2.07 -5.11 2.40
C LEU A 32 -0.94 -6.07 2.83
N ARG A 33 0.30 -5.78 2.42
CA ARG A 33 1.47 -6.58 2.82
C ARG A 33 1.71 -6.56 4.33
N LEU A 34 1.61 -5.40 4.97
CA LEU A 34 1.73 -5.24 6.43
C LEU A 34 0.68 -6.11 7.13
N GLY A 35 -0.61 -5.93 6.79
CA GLY A 35 -1.70 -6.68 7.40
C GLY A 35 -1.63 -8.18 7.15
N GLY A 36 -1.24 -8.60 5.95
CA GLY A 36 -1.01 -9.99 5.60
C GLY A 36 0.13 -10.60 6.43
N PHE A 37 1.28 -9.92 6.49
CA PHE A 37 2.45 -10.39 7.23
C PHE A 37 2.18 -10.47 8.73
N ILE A 38 1.53 -9.45 9.32
CA ILE A 38 1.07 -9.46 10.73
C ILE A 38 0.18 -10.67 10.99
N SER A 39 -0.81 -10.91 10.13
CA SER A 39 -1.75 -12.03 10.29
C SER A 39 -1.07 -13.39 10.21
N LEU A 40 0.00 -13.51 9.42
CA LEU A 40 0.73 -14.75 9.18
C LEU A 40 1.86 -15.01 10.18
N THR A 41 2.26 -14.04 10.99
CA THR A 41 3.41 -14.16 11.92
C THR A 41 2.94 -14.35 13.38
N LYS A 42 1.72 -14.87 13.56
CA LYS A 42 1.21 -15.26 14.88
C LYS A 42 1.96 -16.49 15.41
N PRO A 43 2.02 -16.72 16.74
CA PRO A 43 2.79 -17.82 17.32
C PRO A 43 2.43 -19.22 16.81
N ASP A 44 1.15 -19.45 16.50
CA ASP A 44 0.60 -20.67 15.92
C ASP A 44 1.06 -20.95 14.48
N ASN A 45 1.56 -19.92 13.77
CA ASN A 45 2.12 -20.05 12.44
C ASN A 45 3.66 -20.22 12.43
N HIS A 46 4.25 -20.52 13.59
CA HIS A 46 5.67 -20.85 13.78
C HIS A 46 6.64 -19.89 13.05
N PRO A 47 6.59 -18.56 13.31
CA PRO A 47 7.45 -17.60 12.62
C PRO A 47 8.93 -17.81 12.97
N SER A 48 9.80 -17.54 12.00
CA SER A 48 11.25 -17.53 12.23
C SER A 48 11.68 -16.27 13.00
N GLN A 49 12.89 -16.28 13.56
CA GLN A 49 13.44 -15.06 14.18
C GLN A 49 13.57 -13.91 13.17
N ALA A 50 13.83 -14.20 11.89
CA ALA A 50 13.88 -13.20 10.84
C ALA A 50 12.50 -12.56 10.59
N ASP A 51 11.42 -13.35 10.69
CA ASP A 51 10.05 -12.84 10.57
C ASP A 51 9.70 -11.92 11.73
N LEU A 52 10.08 -12.30 12.95
CA LEU A 52 9.85 -11.50 14.16
C LEU A 52 10.62 -10.17 14.11
N ASN A 53 11.87 -10.19 13.67
CA ASN A 53 12.65 -8.96 13.51
C ASN A 53 12.02 -8.03 12.46
N LEU A 54 11.54 -8.58 11.34
CA LEU A 54 10.84 -7.80 10.32
C LEU A 54 9.50 -7.27 10.85
N MET A 55 8.81 -8.01 11.72
CA MET A 55 7.59 -7.55 12.37
C MET A 55 7.82 -6.30 13.22
N ASP A 56 8.92 -6.23 13.96
CA ASP A 56 9.27 -5.06 14.76
C ASP A 56 9.49 -3.82 13.87
N GLU A 57 10.17 -3.99 12.73
CA GLU A 57 10.34 -2.93 11.72
C GLU A 57 9.00 -2.47 11.14
N VAL A 58 8.09 -3.42 10.87
CA VAL A 58 6.72 -3.18 10.39
C VAL A 58 5.93 -2.33 11.36
N TYR A 59 5.95 -2.65 12.66
CA TYR A 59 5.21 -1.89 13.66
C TYR A 59 5.71 -0.44 13.79
N GLN A 60 7.01 -0.21 13.61
CA GLN A 60 7.58 1.14 13.67
C GLN A 60 7.14 2.06 12.52
N ILE A 61 6.71 1.48 11.39
CA ILE A 61 6.34 2.24 10.18
C ILE A 61 4.84 2.20 9.86
N ALA A 62 4.07 1.32 10.49
CA ALA A 62 2.65 1.11 10.19
C ALA A 62 1.83 2.42 10.22
N ASP A 63 1.98 3.24 11.27
CA ASP A 63 1.27 4.52 11.41
C ASP A 63 1.55 5.48 10.24
N ARG A 64 2.81 5.55 9.78
CA ARG A 64 3.20 6.43 8.67
C ARG A 64 2.55 6.01 7.35
N VAL A 65 2.51 4.70 7.07
CA VAL A 65 1.93 4.17 5.84
C VAL A 65 0.41 4.36 5.83
N ILE A 66 -0.24 4.14 6.98
CA ILE A 66 -1.68 4.36 7.13
C ILE A 66 -2.00 5.84 6.93
N TYR A 67 -1.31 6.72 7.66
CA TYR A 67 -1.52 8.15 7.57
C TYR A 67 -1.25 8.72 6.18
N HIS A 68 -0.13 8.37 5.54
CA HIS A 68 0.16 8.87 4.19
C HIS A 68 -0.87 8.38 3.16
N GLY A 69 -1.32 7.12 3.28
CA GLY A 69 -2.40 6.60 2.46
C GLY A 69 -3.72 7.35 2.63
N GLU A 70 -4.08 7.74 3.86
CA GLU A 70 -5.25 8.59 4.14
C GLU A 70 -5.12 9.94 3.43
N VAL A 71 -3.97 10.62 3.56
CA VAL A 71 -3.72 11.92 2.91
C VAL A 71 -3.78 11.80 1.38
N MET A 72 -3.22 10.73 0.80
CA MET A 72 -3.28 10.52 -0.65
C MET A 72 -4.71 10.20 -1.11
N ALA A 73 -5.47 9.41 -0.34
CA ALA A 73 -6.86 9.08 -0.65
C ALA A 73 -7.75 10.33 -0.65
N GLU A 74 -7.55 11.24 0.31
CA GLU A 74 -8.25 12.53 0.35
C GLU A 74 -7.95 13.39 -0.88
N ARG A 75 -6.69 13.40 -1.34
CA ARG A 75 -6.27 14.20 -2.51
C ARG A 75 -6.87 13.69 -3.82
N VAL A 76 -6.87 12.37 -4.05
CA VAL A 76 -7.39 11.79 -5.31
C VAL A 76 -8.92 11.66 -5.31
N GLY A 77 -9.55 11.72 -4.14
CA GLY A 77 -10.99 11.57 -3.96
C GLY A 77 -11.45 10.11 -3.83
N PRO A 78 -12.63 9.90 -3.22
CA PRO A 78 -13.10 8.57 -2.79
C PRO A 78 -13.31 7.58 -3.96
N GLU A 79 -13.81 8.06 -5.10
CA GLU A 79 -14.03 7.20 -6.28
C GLU A 79 -12.73 6.69 -6.88
N ALA A 80 -11.70 7.55 -6.95
CA ALA A 80 -10.38 7.14 -7.43
C ALA A 80 -9.71 6.19 -6.44
N ALA A 81 -9.77 6.50 -5.14
CA ALA A 81 -9.25 5.63 -4.09
C ALA A 81 -9.91 4.24 -4.12
N LYS A 82 -11.24 4.19 -4.29
CA LYS A 82 -11.97 2.93 -4.46
C LYS A 82 -11.47 2.14 -5.66
N ARG A 83 -11.29 2.77 -6.83
CA ARG A 83 -10.76 2.08 -8.02
C ARG A 83 -9.38 1.48 -7.78
N VAL A 84 -8.49 2.21 -7.09
CA VAL A 84 -7.17 1.66 -6.72
C VAL A 84 -7.31 0.41 -5.86
N LEU A 85 -8.21 0.38 -4.88
CA LEU A 85 -8.47 -0.82 -4.08
C LEU A 85 -9.11 -1.95 -4.90
N ASP A 86 -10.09 -1.64 -5.73
CA ASP A 86 -10.76 -2.62 -6.62
C ASP A 86 -9.75 -3.29 -7.56
N ASP A 87 -8.72 -2.57 -8.01
CA ASP A 87 -7.63 -3.11 -8.83
C ASP A 87 -6.66 -3.99 -8.02
N LEU A 88 -6.32 -3.58 -6.79
CA LEU A 88 -5.30 -4.25 -5.96
C LEU A 88 -5.81 -5.52 -5.28
N LEU A 89 -7.04 -5.49 -4.76
CA LEU A 89 -7.59 -6.56 -3.93
C LEU A 89 -7.65 -7.92 -4.66
N PRO A 90 -8.10 -8.02 -5.92
CA PRO A 90 -8.12 -9.30 -6.63
C PRO A 90 -6.74 -9.95 -6.76
N ALA A 91 -5.72 -9.15 -7.12
CA ALA A 91 -4.35 -9.63 -7.24
C ALA A 91 -3.78 -10.06 -5.88
N TRP A 92 -4.07 -9.30 -4.83
CA TRP A 92 -3.72 -9.66 -3.46
C TRP A 92 -4.35 -11.00 -3.03
N TYR A 93 -5.66 -11.15 -3.20
CA TYR A 93 -6.36 -12.40 -2.85
C TYR A 93 -5.91 -13.59 -3.68
N ALA A 94 -5.57 -13.39 -4.96
CA ALA A 94 -4.99 -14.44 -5.79
C ALA A 94 -3.63 -14.89 -5.22
N GLY A 95 -2.80 -13.95 -4.76
CA GLY A 95 -1.53 -14.24 -4.08
C GLY A 95 -1.70 -15.05 -2.79
N LEU A 96 -2.75 -14.79 -2.00
CA LEU A 96 -3.03 -15.55 -0.77
C LEU A 96 -3.42 -17.02 -0.99
N LYS A 97 -3.72 -17.42 -2.23
CA LYS A 97 -3.97 -18.82 -2.62
C LYS A 97 -2.66 -19.57 -2.91
N HIS A 98 -1.54 -18.86 -2.98
CA HIS A 98 -0.25 -19.52 -3.15
C HIS A 98 0.04 -20.41 -1.92
N GLY A 99 0.47 -21.63 -2.19
CA GLY A 99 0.69 -22.63 -1.14
C GLY A 99 -0.59 -23.29 -0.61
N ASP A 100 -1.75 -23.11 -1.25
CA ASP A 100 -2.94 -23.91 -0.93
C ASP A 100 -2.62 -25.40 -1.04
N GLY A 101 -2.90 -26.14 0.04
CA GLY A 101 -2.58 -27.57 0.17
C GLY A 101 -1.17 -27.90 0.64
N GLN A 102 -0.30 -26.90 0.89
CA GLN A 102 1.05 -27.12 1.39
C GLN A 102 1.10 -27.19 2.93
N PRO A 103 1.98 -28.03 3.51
CA PRO A 103 2.04 -28.27 4.96
C PRO A 103 2.52 -27.06 5.79
N ASP A 104 3.11 -26.05 5.16
CA ASP A 104 3.53 -24.80 5.82
C ASP A 104 3.22 -23.58 4.94
N LYS A 105 1.94 -23.44 4.60
CA LYS A 105 1.43 -22.31 3.80
C LYS A 105 1.79 -20.96 4.43
N ALA A 106 1.79 -20.86 5.75
CA ALA A 106 2.08 -19.60 6.41
C ALA A 106 3.55 -19.17 6.22
N ALA A 107 4.51 -20.09 6.34
CA ALA A 107 5.91 -19.78 6.03
C ALA A 107 6.12 -19.40 4.56
N LEU A 108 5.46 -20.11 3.63
CA LEU A 108 5.52 -19.78 2.21
C LEU A 108 5.03 -18.36 1.93
N LEU A 109 3.84 -18.02 2.44
CA LEU A 109 3.29 -16.67 2.25
C LEU A 109 4.13 -15.59 2.93
N ARG A 110 4.69 -15.83 4.12
CA ARG A 110 5.64 -14.89 4.75
C ARG A 110 6.88 -14.68 3.88
N ALA A 111 7.44 -15.75 3.31
CA ALA A 111 8.60 -15.67 2.43
C ALA A 111 8.29 -14.85 1.16
N ASP A 112 7.12 -15.05 0.55
CA ASP A 112 6.68 -14.30 -0.63
C ASP A 112 6.44 -12.81 -0.33
N LEU A 113 5.88 -12.50 0.84
CA LEU A 113 5.57 -11.13 1.25
C LEU A 113 6.83 -10.35 1.66
N SER A 114 7.83 -11.03 2.23
CA SER A 114 9.00 -10.41 2.87
C SER A 114 9.77 -9.43 1.96
N PRO A 115 10.10 -9.74 0.69
CA PRO A 115 10.81 -8.80 -0.18
C PRO A 115 10.04 -7.50 -0.41
N GLY A 116 8.74 -7.61 -0.73
CA GLY A 116 7.87 -6.45 -0.95
C GLY A 116 7.63 -5.65 0.32
N LEU A 117 7.67 -6.31 1.48
CA LEU A 117 7.55 -5.68 2.79
C LEU A 117 8.82 -4.90 3.17
N ARG A 118 10.01 -5.46 2.92
CA ARG A 118 11.29 -4.76 3.14
C ARG A 118 11.39 -3.49 2.30
N ALA A 119 11.04 -3.58 1.01
CA ALA A 119 10.97 -2.41 0.15
C ALA A 119 9.97 -1.36 0.67
N CYS A 120 8.83 -1.80 1.23
CA CYS A 120 7.92 -0.87 1.88
C CYS A 120 8.54 -0.23 3.13
N VAL A 121 9.16 -1.00 4.02
CA VAL A 121 9.79 -0.47 5.25
C VAL A 121 10.81 0.61 4.92
N GLU A 122 11.65 0.38 3.91
CA GLU A 122 12.64 1.34 3.44
C GLU A 122 11.99 2.66 2.98
N ARG A 123 10.96 2.58 2.14
CA ARG A 123 10.18 3.75 1.69
C ARG A 123 9.45 4.44 2.85
N ALA A 124 8.82 3.68 3.74
CA ALA A 124 7.98 4.20 4.80
C ALA A 124 8.75 5.02 5.83
N ARG A 125 10.06 4.77 5.98
CA ARG A 125 10.94 5.56 6.86
C ARG A 125 11.02 7.04 6.45
N THR A 126 10.81 7.34 5.16
CA THR A 126 10.86 8.72 4.64
C THR A 126 9.49 9.39 4.58
N LEU A 127 8.40 8.67 4.87
CA LEU A 127 7.04 9.22 4.86
C LEU A 127 6.80 10.16 6.04
N PRO A 128 5.91 11.17 5.90
CA PRO A 128 5.52 12.02 7.03
C PRO A 128 4.91 11.19 8.16
N ARG A 129 5.13 11.65 9.40
CA ARG A 129 4.42 11.13 10.57
C ARG A 129 3.08 11.85 10.72
N ARG A 130 2.12 11.19 11.37
CA ARG A 130 0.91 11.86 11.83
C ARG A 130 1.31 13.01 12.81
N PRO A 131 0.75 14.22 12.66
CA PRO A 131 0.92 15.28 13.65
C PRO A 131 0.42 14.82 15.02
N GLN A 132 1.16 15.13 16.09
CA GLN A 132 0.76 14.85 17.47
C GLN A 132 -0.21 15.91 17.99
#